data_AF-A0A969K8I9-F1
#
_entry.id   AF-A0A969K8I9-F1
#
_cell.length_a   1.000
_cell.length_b   1.000
_cell.length_c   1.000
_cell.angle_alpha   90.00
_cell.angle_beta   90.00
_cell.angle_gamma   90.00
#
_symmetry.space_group_name_H-M   'P 1'
#
loop_
_entity.id
_entity.type
_entity.pdbx_description
1 polymer ?
#
loop_
_entity_poly.entity_id
_entity_poly.type
_entity_poly.pdbx_seq_one_letter_code
_entity_poly.pdbx_strand_id
1 'polypeptide(L)'
;MSDMWDLSWTSADGTEINVENPGEYTIVSAERSLPGQFEQTQNTTESGSWLEPPQVKQDGDRSVVTIVATHGRFEVEIEGLSIEVQGDDSMPPPPMMPLMMPLTSMPLSQIEDEPVSDQDSKRHTPTANQPTTCLKCGHLGQPDDRFCAQCGAVL
;
A
#
# COMPACT_ATOMS: atom_id res chain seq x y z
N MET A 1 -1.10 3.79 -26.86
CA MET A 1 0.12 3.05 -26.50
C MET A 1 0.70 3.84 -25.35
N SER A 2 0.40 3.43 -24.12
CA SER A 2 0.93 4.09 -22.94
C SER A 2 2.35 3.58 -22.78
N ASP A 3 3.33 4.41 -23.09
CA ASP A 3 4.72 4.16 -22.72
C ASP A 3 4.77 4.18 -21.18
N MET A 4 4.51 3.02 -20.57
CA MET A 4 4.81 2.79 -19.15
C MET A 4 6.32 2.78 -19.06
N TRP A 5 6.88 3.91 -18.67
CA TRP A 5 8.28 3.96 -18.31
C TRP A 5 8.38 3.27 -16.94
N ASP A 6 9.04 2.12 -16.91
CA ASP A 6 9.40 1.43 -15.69
C ASP A 6 10.92 1.56 -15.53
N LEU A 7 11.38 1.95 -14.35
CA LEU A 7 12.80 1.99 -14.02
C LEU A 7 13.13 0.92 -13.00
N SER A 8 14.15 0.11 -13.28
CA SER A 8 14.73 -0.78 -12.30
C SER A 8 16.25 -0.71 -12.37
N TRP A 9 16.90 -0.67 -11.20
CA TRP A 9 18.35 -0.74 -11.08
C TRP A 9 18.77 -1.32 -9.73
N THR A 10 20.03 -1.73 -9.63
CA THR A 10 20.65 -2.14 -8.36
C THR A 10 21.55 -1.02 -7.84
N SER A 11 21.36 -0.62 -6.58
CA SER A 11 22.23 0.33 -5.86
C SER A 11 23.58 -0.30 -5.51
N ALA A 12 24.57 0.52 -5.17
CA ALA A 12 25.92 0.05 -4.83
C ALA A 12 25.94 -0.92 -3.61
N ASP A 13 25.02 -0.72 -2.67
CA ASP A 13 24.83 -1.57 -1.49
C ASP A 13 24.13 -2.91 -1.79
N GLY A 14 23.73 -3.15 -3.03
CA GLY A 14 23.08 -4.39 -3.48
C GLY A 14 21.55 -4.40 -3.33
N THR A 15 20.93 -3.28 -2.95
CA THR A 15 19.46 -3.13 -2.98
C THR A 15 18.96 -2.98 -4.40
N GLU A 16 17.94 -3.74 -4.77
CA GLU A 16 17.22 -3.60 -6.02
C GLU A 16 16.10 -2.58 -5.85
N ILE A 17 16.08 -1.59 -6.74
CA ILE A 17 15.16 -0.45 -6.68
C ILE A 17 14.32 -0.46 -7.95
N ASN A 18 13.01 -0.46 -7.79
CA ASN A 18 12.03 -0.38 -8.87
C ASN A 18 11.17 0.88 -8.70
N VAL A 19 11.02 1.65 -9.76
CA VAL A 19 10.17 2.85 -9.81
C VAL A 19 9.23 2.73 -11.00
N GLU A 20 7.94 2.76 -10.72
CA GLU A 20 6.87 2.59 -11.70
C GLU A 20 5.81 3.69 -11.54
N ASN A 21 5.10 3.99 -12.63
CA ASN A 21 3.94 4.87 -12.60
C ASN A 21 2.79 4.31 -13.44
N PRO A 22 1.84 3.60 -12.80
CA PRO A 22 0.64 3.09 -13.47
C PRO A 22 -0.35 4.17 -13.94
N GLY A 23 -0.12 5.44 -13.62
CA GLY A 23 -0.92 6.57 -14.10
C GLY A 23 -0.95 7.71 -13.10
N GLU A 24 -1.62 7.54 -11.97
CA GLU A 24 -1.85 8.64 -11.00
C GLU A 24 -0.83 8.67 -9.85
N TYR A 25 -0.14 7.55 -9.63
CA TYR A 25 0.76 7.38 -8.50
C TYR A 25 2.12 6.90 -8.99
N THR A 26 3.19 7.49 -8.45
CA THR A 26 4.51 6.88 -8.52
C THR A 26 4.66 5.90 -7.37
N ILE A 27 5.13 4.71 -7.69
CA ILE A 27 5.42 3.65 -6.73
C ILE A 27 6.93 3.41 -6.78
N VAL A 28 7.57 3.50 -5.62
CA VAL A 28 9.00 3.24 -5.43
C VAL A 28 9.12 2.04 -4.51
N SER A 29 9.78 0.99 -4.98
CA SER A 29 10.03 -0.25 -4.23
C SER A 29 11.53 -0.45 -4.11
N ALA A 30 12.00 -0.74 -2.90
CA ALA A 30 13.39 -1.08 -2.61
C ALA A 30 13.41 -2.44 -1.92
N GLU A 31 14.16 -3.40 -2.46
CA GLU A 31 14.25 -4.77 -1.96
C GLU A 31 15.69 -5.23 -1.79
N ARG A 32 15.93 -6.00 -0.73
CA ARG A 32 17.24 -6.55 -0.41
C ARG A 32 17.11 -8.00 0.02
N SER A 33 17.86 -8.86 -0.66
CA SER A 33 17.93 -10.29 -0.35
C SER A 33 19.24 -10.61 0.39
N LEU A 34 19.11 -11.05 1.63
CA LEU A 34 20.21 -11.54 2.47
C LEU A 34 20.03 -13.05 2.74
N PRO A 35 21.08 -13.79 3.13
CA PRO A 35 20.94 -15.21 3.47
C PRO A 35 19.88 -15.44 4.57
N GLY A 36 18.73 -15.99 4.19
CA GLY A 36 17.62 -16.26 5.10
C GLY A 36 16.77 -15.03 5.48
N GLN A 37 16.99 -13.87 4.86
CA GLN A 37 16.18 -12.66 5.06
C GLN A 37 15.85 -11.99 3.73
N PHE A 38 14.62 -11.53 3.59
CA PHE A 38 14.17 -10.72 2.47
C PHE A 38 13.52 -9.48 3.07
N GLU A 39 14.06 -8.31 2.78
CA GLU A 39 13.57 -7.04 3.27
C GLU A 39 13.11 -6.19 2.10
N GLN A 40 11.86 -5.72 2.13
CA GLN A 40 11.30 -4.87 1.09
C GLN A 40 10.61 -3.68 1.73
N THR A 41 10.86 -2.49 1.19
CA THR A 41 10.17 -1.25 1.53
C THR A 41 9.56 -0.65 0.28
N GLN A 42 8.39 -0.04 0.42
CA GLN A 42 7.68 0.59 -0.68
C GLN A 42 7.13 1.94 -0.26
N ASN A 43 7.15 2.91 -1.17
CA ASN A 43 6.57 4.22 -1.02
C ASN A 43 5.66 4.51 -2.23
N THR A 44 4.48 5.03 -1.97
CA THR A 44 3.54 5.44 -3.02
C THR A 44 3.23 6.92 -2.86
N THR A 45 3.42 7.68 -3.92
CA THR A 45 3.19 9.13 -3.94
C THR A 45 2.30 9.52 -5.11
N GLU A 46 1.34 10.40 -4.87
CA GLU A 46 0.41 10.91 -5.89
C GLU A 46 1.07 11.95 -6.81
N SER A 47 1.98 11.49 -7.67
CA SER A 47 2.69 12.34 -8.63
C SER A 47 1.86 12.72 -9.86
N GLY A 48 0.76 12.00 -10.11
CA GLY A 48 0.11 12.00 -11.41
C GLY A 48 0.96 11.32 -12.48
N SER A 49 0.58 11.48 -13.75
CA SER A 49 1.23 10.78 -14.88
C SER A 49 2.56 11.40 -15.25
N TRP A 50 3.57 10.56 -15.51
CA TRP A 50 4.87 11.04 -15.96
C TRP A 50 4.77 11.70 -17.32
N LEU A 51 5.31 12.91 -17.42
CA LEU A 51 5.34 13.71 -18.64
C LEU A 51 6.62 13.44 -19.43
N GLU A 52 7.70 13.06 -18.74
CA GLU A 52 9.00 12.76 -19.30
C GLU A 52 9.61 11.52 -18.61
N PRO A 53 10.52 10.80 -19.28
CA PRO A 53 11.20 9.67 -18.66
C PRO A 53 11.96 10.11 -17.40
N PRO A 54 11.76 9.44 -16.26
CA PRO A 54 12.47 9.77 -15.02
C PRO A 54 13.99 9.67 -15.19
N GLN A 55 14.71 10.57 -14.53
CA GLN A 55 16.17 10.64 -14.57
C GLN A 55 16.75 10.13 -13.26
N VAL A 56 17.62 9.13 -13.34
CA VAL A 56 18.30 8.55 -12.17
C VAL A 56 19.71 9.10 -12.08
N LYS A 57 20.08 9.62 -10.91
CA LYS A 57 21.44 9.99 -10.56
C LYS A 57 21.90 9.17 -9.36
N GLN A 58 22.91 8.33 -9.57
CA GLN A 58 23.52 7.53 -8.52
C GLN A 58 24.77 8.23 -7.98
N ASP A 59 24.93 8.22 -6.67
CA ASP A 59 26.05 8.81 -5.92
C ASP A 59 26.46 7.82 -4.81
N GLY A 60 27.16 6.76 -5.19
CA GLY A 60 27.47 5.65 -4.28
C GLY A 60 26.22 4.84 -3.91
N ASP A 61 25.95 4.73 -2.61
CA ASP A 61 24.79 4.01 -2.06
C ASP A 61 23.49 4.82 -2.10
N ARG A 62 23.58 6.11 -2.48
CA ARG A 62 22.44 7.00 -2.63
C ARG A 62 22.01 7.12 -4.09
N SER A 63 20.73 6.91 -4.35
CA SER A 63 20.09 7.12 -5.64
C SER A 63 19.08 8.26 -5.54
N VAL A 64 19.18 9.22 -6.46
CA VAL A 64 18.23 10.33 -6.56
C VAL A 64 17.50 10.22 -7.89
N VAL A 65 16.18 10.13 -7.84
CA VAL A 65 15.31 10.05 -9.02
C VAL A 65 14.58 11.36 -9.19
N THR A 66 14.82 12.05 -10.30
CA THR A 66 14.04 13.22 -10.69
C THR A 66 12.87 12.78 -11.58
N ILE A 67 11.67 13.12 -11.14
CA ILE A 67 10.41 12.78 -11.82
C ILE A 67 9.71 14.07 -12.22
N VAL A 68 9.29 14.17 -13.48
CA VAL A 68 8.47 15.26 -14.01
C VAL A 68 7.11 14.68 -14.38
N ALA A 69 6.08 15.07 -13.65
CA ALA A 69 4.73 14.52 -13.76
C ALA A 69 3.66 15.61 -13.78
N THR A 70 2.39 15.23 -13.97
CA THR A 70 1.27 16.18 -14.05
C THR A 70 1.07 17.00 -12.77
N HIS A 71 1.41 16.45 -11.60
CA HIS A 71 1.34 17.19 -10.34
C HIS A 71 2.60 18.01 -10.01
N GLY A 72 3.59 18.02 -10.91
CA GLY A 72 4.79 18.81 -10.77
C GLY A 72 6.07 17.98 -10.82
N ARG A 73 7.15 18.56 -10.29
CA ARG A 73 8.45 17.91 -10.21
C ARG A 73 8.65 17.33 -8.82
N PHE A 74 9.13 16.09 -8.79
CA PHE A 74 9.41 15.35 -7.56
C PHE A 74 10.85 14.85 -7.60
N GLU A 75 11.49 14.84 -6.44
CA GLU A 75 12.79 14.24 -6.23
C GLU A 75 12.65 13.12 -5.20
N VAL A 76 12.95 11.89 -5.61
CA VAL A 76 12.92 10.72 -4.73
C VAL A 76 14.36 10.40 -4.36
N GLU A 77 14.69 10.53 -3.08
CA GLU A 77 15.97 10.10 -2.53
C GLU A 77 15.83 8.70 -1.94
N ILE A 78 16.74 7.81 -2.33
CA ILE A 78 16.73 6.40 -1.96
C ILE A 78 18.13 6.02 -1.47
N GLU A 79 18.22 5.57 -0.23
CA GLU A 79 19.47 5.09 0.39
C GLU A 79 19.20 3.74 1.06
N GLY A 80 19.68 2.65 0.47
CA GLY A 80 19.29 1.29 0.86
C GLY A 80 17.77 1.09 0.82
N LEU A 81 17.15 0.85 1.99
CA LEU A 81 15.69 0.66 2.11
C LEU A 81 14.93 1.94 2.52
N SER A 82 15.64 3.05 2.75
CA SER A 82 15.03 4.33 3.08
C SER A 82 14.62 5.06 1.81
N ILE A 83 13.34 5.41 1.71
CA ILE A 83 12.77 6.14 0.58
C ILE A 83 12.18 7.45 1.10
N GLU A 84 12.74 8.57 0.66
CA GLU A 84 12.23 9.91 0.95
C GLU A 84 11.77 10.57 -0.34
N VAL A 85 10.59 11.17 -0.31
CA VAL A 85 10.01 11.86 -1.47
C VAL A 85 9.90 13.34 -1.13
N GLN A 86 10.58 14.17 -1.91
CA GLN A 86 10.54 15.62 -1.80
C GLN A 86 9.79 16.19 -3.02
N GLY A 87 8.63 16.78 -2.76
CA GLY A 87 7.80 17.47 -3.75
C GLY A 87 7.70 18.97 -3.45
N ASP A 88 7.36 19.76 -4.46
CA ASP A 88 7.23 21.22 -4.35
C ASP A 88 6.00 21.67 -3.53
N ASP A 89 5.07 20.77 -3.20
CA ASP A 89 3.91 21.09 -2.36
C ASP A 89 3.57 19.94 -1.39
N SER A 90 2.98 20.31 -0.25
CA SER A 90 2.85 19.53 0.97
C SER A 90 1.99 18.28 0.77
N MET A 91 2.60 17.17 0.37
CA MET A 91 1.89 15.89 0.28
C MET A 91 1.67 15.25 1.65
N PRO A 92 0.48 14.69 1.91
CA PRO A 92 0.28 13.84 3.09
C PRO A 92 1.17 12.59 2.97
N PRO A 93 1.69 12.06 4.10
CA PRO A 93 2.53 10.87 4.08
C PRO A 93 1.79 9.71 3.39
N PRO A 94 2.50 8.87 2.61
CA PRO A 94 1.91 7.68 2.00
C PRO A 94 1.19 6.82 3.05
N PRO A 95 0.07 6.19 2.71
CA PRO A 95 -0.50 5.16 3.57
C PRO A 95 0.52 4.03 3.70
N MET A 96 1.13 3.89 4.87
CA MET A 96 1.96 2.73 5.20
C MET A 96 1.07 1.48 5.14
N MET A 97 1.23 0.64 4.11
CA MET A 97 0.55 -0.65 4.09
C MET A 97 1.13 -1.54 5.19
N PRO A 98 0.29 -2.25 5.98
CA PRO A 98 0.78 -3.10 7.04
C PRO A 98 1.55 -4.28 6.44
N LEU A 99 2.84 -4.38 6.76
CA LEU A 99 3.63 -5.60 6.58
C LEU A 99 2.90 -6.75 7.29
N MET A 100 2.40 -7.72 6.51
CA MET A 100 1.77 -8.93 7.04
C MET A 100 2.84 -9.79 7.72
N MET A 101 3.01 -9.62 9.02
CA MET A 101 3.78 -10.55 9.86
C MET A 101 3.18 -11.96 9.71
N PRO A 102 3.97 -13.01 9.46
CA PRO A 102 3.45 -14.37 9.49
C PRO A 102 2.97 -14.69 10.92
N LEU A 103 1.66 -14.96 11.05
CA LEU A 103 1.02 -15.43 12.29
C LEU A 103 1.67 -16.75 12.71
N THR A 104 2.68 -16.68 13.58
CA THR A 104 3.20 -17.86 14.26
C THR A 104 2.16 -18.24 15.30
N SER A 105 1.53 -19.40 15.10
CA SER A 105 0.49 -19.94 15.97
C SER A 105 0.96 -20.03 17.42
N MET A 106 0.40 -19.21 18.30
CA MET A 106 0.56 -19.37 19.74
C MET A 106 -0.36 -20.51 20.22
N PRO A 107 0.15 -21.50 20.98
CA PRO A 107 -0.68 -22.58 21.49
C PRO A 107 -1.60 -22.10 22.61
N LEU A 108 -2.89 -22.43 22.43
CA LEU A 108 -4.00 -22.22 23.35
C LEU A 108 -3.69 -22.79 24.74
N SER A 109 -3.45 -21.93 25.72
CA SER A 109 -3.50 -22.31 27.13
C SER A 109 -4.91 -22.08 27.65
N GLN A 110 -5.55 -23.18 28.08
CA GLN A 110 -6.89 -23.25 28.64
C GLN A 110 -6.99 -22.60 30.04
N ILE A 111 -8.23 -22.53 30.55
CA ILE A 111 -8.70 -22.40 31.96
C ILE A 111 -9.30 -21.01 32.28
N GLU A 112 -10.48 -20.81 32.89
CA GLU A 112 -11.72 -21.54 33.26
C GLU A 112 -12.72 -20.44 33.75
N ASP A 113 -14.00 -20.76 33.84
CA ASP A 113 -15.21 -20.01 34.28
C ASP A 113 -15.11 -18.91 35.36
N GLU A 114 -16.04 -17.92 35.30
CA GLU A 114 -17.08 -17.60 36.33
C GLU A 114 -17.92 -16.34 35.94
N PRO A 115 -19.15 -16.13 36.48
CA PRO A 115 -20.28 -15.59 35.72
C PRO A 115 -20.85 -14.19 36.12
N VAL A 116 -21.64 -13.66 35.17
CA VAL A 116 -22.75 -12.66 35.22
C VAL A 116 -22.58 -11.26 35.87
N SER A 117 -22.87 -10.23 35.06
CA SER A 117 -23.73 -9.12 35.50
C SER A 117 -24.48 -8.50 34.33
N ASP A 118 -25.81 -8.51 34.48
CA ASP A 118 -26.83 -7.78 33.74
C ASP A 118 -26.37 -6.43 33.19
N GLN A 119 -26.50 -6.25 31.87
CA GLN A 119 -26.84 -4.96 31.31
C GLN A 119 -27.95 -5.10 30.27
N ASP A 120 -29.15 -4.77 30.73
CA ASP A 120 -30.23 -4.21 29.94
C ASP A 120 -29.67 -3.12 29.02
N SER A 121 -29.68 -3.37 27.72
CA SER A 121 -29.82 -2.32 26.71
C SER A 121 -30.14 -2.90 25.34
N LYS A 122 -31.42 -2.72 24.99
CA LYS A 122 -31.90 -2.47 23.62
C LYS A 122 -31.51 -3.51 22.56
N ARG A 123 -32.47 -4.40 22.34
CA ARG A 123 -33.04 -4.70 21.01
C ARG A 123 -32.48 -3.79 19.92
N HIS A 124 -31.54 -4.32 19.14
CA HIS A 124 -31.50 -4.03 17.71
C HIS A 124 -31.85 -5.32 17.01
N THR A 125 -33.15 -5.44 16.73
CA THR A 125 -33.63 -6.15 15.55
C THR A 125 -32.69 -5.85 14.38
N PRO A 126 -32.12 -6.84 13.69
CA PRO A 126 -31.58 -6.58 12.36
C PRO A 126 -32.80 -6.20 11.52
N THR A 127 -32.98 -4.90 11.30
CA THR A 127 -33.77 -4.40 10.19
C THR A 127 -33.05 -4.87 8.93
N ALA A 128 -33.34 -6.11 8.54
CA ALA A 128 -33.16 -6.59 7.20
C ALA A 128 -33.99 -5.66 6.31
N ASN A 129 -33.31 -4.77 5.59
CA ASN A 129 -33.56 -4.46 4.18
C ASN A 129 -32.88 -3.13 3.80
N GLN A 130 -31.54 -3.03 4.00
CA GLN A 130 -30.78 -1.94 3.41
C GLN A 130 -29.73 -2.52 2.46
N PRO A 131 -29.63 -2.00 1.23
CA PRO A 131 -28.62 -2.44 0.28
C PRO A 131 -27.23 -2.07 0.80
N THR A 132 -26.40 -3.08 1.02
CA THR A 132 -25.03 -2.89 1.50
C THR A 132 -24.16 -2.45 0.33
N THR A 133 -23.50 -1.30 0.47
CA THR A 133 -22.59 -0.80 -0.58
C THR A 133 -21.24 -1.48 -0.42
N CYS A 134 -20.73 -2.06 -1.50
CA CYS A 134 -19.42 -2.73 -1.48
C CYS A 134 -18.30 -1.73 -1.20
N LEU A 135 -17.56 -1.92 -0.12
CA LEU A 135 -16.41 -1.07 0.24
C LEU A 135 -15.24 -1.18 -0.74
N LYS A 136 -15.23 -2.22 -1.59
CA LYS A 136 -14.16 -2.44 -2.58
C LYS A 136 -14.43 -1.76 -3.92
N CYS A 137 -15.68 -1.68 -4.37
CA CYS A 137 -16.00 -1.16 -5.71
C CYS A 137 -17.19 -0.18 -5.76
N GLY A 138 -17.82 0.12 -4.62
CA GLY A 138 -18.96 1.02 -4.53
C GLY A 138 -20.27 0.47 -5.09
N HIS A 139 -20.32 -0.79 -5.52
CA HIS A 139 -21.53 -1.40 -6.06
C HIS A 139 -22.56 -1.70 -4.96
N LEU A 140 -23.84 -1.40 -5.21
CA LEU A 140 -24.93 -1.71 -4.31
C LEU A 140 -25.25 -3.21 -4.37
N GLY A 141 -25.00 -3.93 -3.28
CA GLY A 141 -25.37 -5.33 -3.12
C GLY A 141 -26.82 -5.50 -2.68
N GLN A 142 -27.41 -6.65 -2.99
CA GLN A 142 -28.71 -7.03 -2.44
C GLN A 142 -28.56 -7.42 -0.95
N PRO A 143 -29.61 -7.26 -0.13
CA PRO A 143 -29.54 -7.52 1.32
C PRO A 143 -29.22 -8.98 1.69
N ASP A 144 -29.38 -9.93 0.77
CA ASP A 144 -29.04 -11.35 0.95
C ASP A 144 -27.68 -11.74 0.33
N ASP A 145 -27.03 -10.82 -0.39
CA ASP A 145 -25.74 -11.11 -1.02
C ASP A 145 -24.62 -11.05 0.03
N ARG A 146 -23.95 -12.18 0.22
CA ARG A 146 -22.73 -12.25 1.03
C ARG A 146 -21.49 -11.75 0.28
N PHE A 147 -21.58 -11.69 -1.04
CA PHE A 147 -20.48 -11.30 -1.93
C PHE A 147 -20.99 -10.37 -3.02
N CYS A 148 -20.19 -9.36 -3.35
CA CYS A 148 -20.48 -8.43 -4.42
C CYS A 148 -20.43 -9.15 -5.78
N ALA A 149 -21.54 -9.15 -6.52
CA ALA A 149 -21.63 -9.76 -7.85
C ALA A 149 -20.68 -9.13 -8.89
N GLN A 150 -20.24 -7.88 -8.67
CA GLN A 150 -19.37 -7.16 -9.60
C GLN A 150 -17.89 -7.49 -9.41
N CYS A 151 -17.42 -7.72 -8.18
CA CYS A 151 -15.99 -7.82 -7.89
C CYS A 151 -15.59 -8.98 -6.95
N GLY A 152 -16.56 -9.76 -6.47
CA GLY A 152 -16.36 -10.92 -5.61
C GLY A 152 -15.96 -10.60 -4.16
N ALA A 153 -15.93 -9.34 -3.75
CA ALA A 153 -15.62 -8.94 -2.38
C ALA A 153 -16.78 -9.26 -1.41
N VAL A 154 -16.48 -9.50 -0.14
CA VAL A 154 -17.50 -9.63 0.91
C VAL A 154 -18.24 -8.29 1.11
N LEU A 155 -19.56 -8.35 1.29
CA LEU A 155 -20.42 -7.20 1.57
C LEU A 155 -20.64 -7.00 3.07
#